data_AF-A0AA88UEY0-F1
#
_entry.id   AF-A0AA88UEY0-F1
#
_cell.length_a   1.000
_cell.length_b   1.000
_cell.length_c   1.000
_cell.angle_alpha   90.00
_cell.angle_beta   90.00
_cell.angle_gamma   90.00
#
_symmetry.space_group_name_H-M   'P 1'
#
loop_
_entity.id
_entity.type
_entity.pdbx_description
1 polymer ?
#
loop_
_entity_poly.entity_id
_entity_poly.type
_entity_poly.pdbx_seq_one_letter_code
_entity_poly.pdbx_strand_id
1 'polypeptide(L)'
;MKSSITKMCIIPFLLLAMATNLALGQGTRAGFYSSTCARAELIVQSTVKSHFQSDSKVAPGLLRMHFHDCFVQGCDASVLIDGASTEKTAGPNLSLRGFEVIDDAKRQLEAACPGVVSCADILALAARDAVTGGVTWVVPTGRRDGRVSLASDTSSLPGFTDSMDIQKQKFAAKGLNTQDLVTLVGGHTIGTSACQFFRYRLNNFNSTTAADPSINSAFLPQLQSLCPATDDGTKRVGLDNGSENKFDASFYTNLGNGRGILESDQKLWTDASTKPFVQRFMGIRGLAGLSFNIEFGKSMVKMSNVGVKTGTNGEIRKVCSAIN
;
A
#
# COMPACT_ATOMS: atom_id res chain seq x y z
N MET A 1 33.31 75.54 -22.16
CA MET A 1 34.22 74.78 -21.27
C MET A 1 33.40 74.18 -20.14
N LYS A 2 33.73 72.94 -19.78
CA LYS A 2 32.96 72.00 -18.93
C LYS A 2 33.03 72.34 -17.43
N SER A 3 31.95 72.04 -16.68
CA SER A 3 31.91 71.44 -15.32
C SER A 3 30.47 71.58 -14.77
N SER A 4 29.58 70.58 -14.78
CA SER A 4 29.45 69.38 -13.92
C SER A 4 29.28 69.66 -12.42
N ILE A 5 28.05 69.59 -11.88
CA ILE A 5 27.76 69.01 -10.55
C ILE A 5 26.40 68.27 -10.59
N THR A 6 26.52 66.96 -10.57
CA THR A 6 25.63 65.89 -10.10
C THR A 6 24.57 66.25 -9.06
N LYS A 7 23.31 65.86 -9.31
CA LYS A 7 22.37 65.46 -8.26
C LYS A 7 22.12 63.95 -8.33
N MET A 8 22.58 63.31 -7.29
CA MET A 8 22.52 61.88 -6.99
C MET A 8 21.06 61.47 -6.72
N CYS A 9 20.48 60.62 -7.58
CA CYS A 9 19.23 59.94 -7.26
C CYS A 9 19.53 58.83 -6.24
N ILE A 10 18.93 58.97 -5.06
CA ILE A 10 19.01 58.04 -3.95
C ILE A 10 17.84 57.04 -4.09
N ILE A 11 18.19 55.74 -4.21
CA ILE A 11 17.43 54.53 -3.80
C ILE A 11 16.27 54.11 -4.76
N PRO A 12 16.19 52.81 -5.15
CA PRO A 12 16.06 51.71 -4.19
C PRO A 12 17.01 50.53 -4.37
N PHE A 13 17.89 50.36 -3.39
CA PHE A 13 18.50 49.09 -3.04
C PHE A 13 17.69 48.48 -1.89
N LEU A 14 16.50 47.94 -2.19
CA LEU A 14 15.71 47.19 -1.21
C LEU A 14 14.76 46.19 -1.89
N LEU A 15 15.33 45.30 -2.70
CA LEU A 15 14.66 44.07 -3.17
C LEU A 15 15.68 42.91 -3.21
N LEU A 16 16.46 42.75 -2.14
CA LEU A 16 17.32 41.58 -1.96
C LEU A 16 17.16 40.99 -0.56
N ALA A 17 15.94 40.54 -0.26
CA ALA A 17 15.66 39.51 0.73
C ALA A 17 14.21 39.03 0.56
N MET A 18 14.02 37.71 0.63
CA MET A 18 12.76 36.97 0.49
C MET A 18 12.40 36.49 -0.93
N ALA A 19 13.34 35.80 -1.57
CA ALA A 19 12.99 34.54 -2.22
C ALA A 19 12.88 33.43 -1.14
N THR A 20 12.05 33.65 -0.12
CA THR A 20 11.49 32.53 0.63
C THR A 20 10.56 31.87 -0.36
N ASN A 21 10.98 30.73 -0.91
CA ASN A 21 10.07 29.85 -1.64
C ASN A 21 8.81 29.72 -0.79
N LEU A 22 7.70 30.29 -1.26
CA LEU A 22 6.36 29.99 -0.80
C LEU A 22 6.07 28.54 -1.22
N ALA A 23 6.72 27.58 -0.57
CA ALA A 23 6.37 26.16 -0.58
C ALA A 23 5.42 25.85 0.58
N LEU A 24 4.64 26.85 1.03
CA LEU A 24 3.52 26.67 1.92
C LEU A 24 2.38 26.05 1.11
N GLY A 25 2.21 24.74 1.22
CA GLY A 25 0.99 24.04 0.81
C GLY A 25 1.03 23.27 -0.52
N GLN A 26 2.18 22.93 -1.08
CA GLN A 26 2.16 21.98 -2.20
C GLN A 26 1.87 20.58 -1.67
N GLY A 27 0.68 20.06 -1.99
CA GLY A 27 0.33 18.65 -1.80
C GLY A 27 1.26 17.73 -2.58
N THR A 28 0.94 16.44 -2.60
CA THR A 28 1.69 15.50 -3.45
C THR A 28 1.48 15.84 -4.93
N ARG A 29 2.51 15.62 -5.76
CA ARG A 29 2.43 15.81 -7.22
C ARG A 29 3.38 14.88 -7.95
N ALA A 30 3.08 14.61 -9.22
CA ALA A 30 4.01 13.91 -10.10
C ALA A 30 5.30 14.74 -10.25
N GLY A 31 6.46 14.07 -10.20
CA GLY A 31 7.75 14.73 -10.38
C GLY A 31 8.16 15.69 -9.26
N PHE A 32 7.66 15.51 -8.02
CA PHE A 32 7.99 16.38 -6.88
C PHE A 32 9.50 16.53 -6.67
N TYR A 33 10.27 15.46 -6.88
CA TYR A 33 11.73 15.42 -6.72
C TYR A 33 12.53 15.76 -7.98
N SER A 34 11.89 16.17 -9.08
CA SER A 34 12.56 16.36 -10.37
C SER A 34 13.76 17.32 -10.34
N SER A 35 13.72 18.37 -9.51
CA SER A 35 14.81 19.34 -9.37
C SER A 35 15.73 19.10 -8.16
N THR A 36 15.29 18.32 -7.16
CA THR A 36 16.01 18.13 -5.89
C THR A 36 16.67 16.76 -5.76
N CYS A 37 16.08 15.73 -6.36
CA CYS A 37 16.63 14.38 -6.43
C CYS A 37 16.09 13.67 -7.69
N ALA A 38 16.58 14.08 -8.87
CA ALA A 38 16.08 13.61 -10.16
C ALA A 38 16.13 12.08 -10.35
N ARG A 39 17.02 11.39 -9.62
CA ARG A 39 17.19 9.93 -9.66
C ARG A 39 16.36 9.18 -8.61
N ALA A 40 15.52 9.85 -7.82
CA ALA A 40 14.83 9.24 -6.69
C ALA A 40 14.00 8.01 -7.09
N GLU A 41 13.10 8.15 -8.07
CA GLU A 41 12.26 7.04 -8.52
C GLU A 41 13.08 5.88 -9.11
N LEU A 42 14.14 6.19 -9.85
CA LEU A 42 15.02 5.16 -10.43
C LEU A 42 15.79 4.38 -9.37
N ILE A 43 16.24 5.05 -8.30
CA ILE A 43 16.92 4.40 -7.17
C ILE A 43 15.95 3.45 -6.46
N VAL A 44 14.72 3.89 -6.15
CA VAL A 44 13.72 3.03 -5.52
C VAL A 44 13.38 1.84 -6.41
N GLN A 45 13.07 2.09 -7.69
CA GLN A 45 12.72 1.03 -8.64
C GLN A 45 13.83 -0.02 -8.79
N SER A 46 15.09 0.41 -8.96
CA SER A 46 16.22 -0.51 -9.10
C SER A 46 16.49 -1.30 -7.83
N THR A 47 16.30 -0.69 -6.66
CA THR A 47 16.41 -1.37 -5.36
C THR A 47 15.34 -2.45 -5.22
N VAL A 48 14.07 -2.10 -5.44
CA VAL A 48 12.95 -3.06 -5.39
C VAL A 48 13.17 -4.22 -6.36
N LYS A 49 13.59 -3.92 -7.59
CA LYS A 49 13.88 -4.95 -8.61
C LYS A 49 14.99 -5.90 -8.16
N SER A 50 16.08 -5.39 -7.57
CA SER A 50 17.19 -6.20 -7.07
C SER A 50 16.76 -7.14 -5.94
N HIS A 51 16.00 -6.62 -4.97
CA HIS A 51 15.47 -7.43 -3.87
C HIS A 51 14.44 -8.46 -4.35
N PHE A 52 13.56 -8.09 -5.28
CA PHE A 52 12.60 -9.03 -5.88
C PHE A 52 13.28 -10.18 -6.64
N GLN A 53 14.40 -9.92 -7.32
CA GLN A 53 15.19 -10.97 -7.98
C GLN A 53 15.77 -11.99 -6.99
N SER A 54 15.99 -11.57 -5.74
CA SER A 54 16.54 -12.43 -4.68
C SER A 54 15.44 -13.13 -3.87
N ASP A 55 14.33 -12.44 -3.58
CA ASP A 55 13.16 -12.99 -2.93
C ASP A 55 11.87 -12.40 -3.56
N SER A 56 11.15 -13.24 -4.31
CA SER A 56 9.90 -12.82 -4.96
C SER A 56 8.80 -12.42 -3.96
N LYS A 57 8.91 -12.84 -2.68
CA LYS A 57 7.94 -12.49 -1.62
C LYS A 57 8.01 -11.02 -1.21
N VAL A 58 9.05 -10.30 -1.64
CA VAL A 58 9.18 -8.85 -1.44
C VAL A 58 8.02 -8.10 -2.08
N ALA A 59 7.59 -8.48 -3.29
CA ALA A 59 6.54 -7.77 -4.01
C ALA A 59 5.20 -7.69 -3.23
N PRO A 60 4.57 -8.81 -2.84
CA PRO A 60 3.35 -8.74 -2.02
C PRO A 60 3.60 -8.12 -0.64
N GLY A 61 4.82 -8.25 -0.09
CA GLY A 61 5.21 -7.63 1.18
C GLY A 61 5.17 -6.11 1.15
N LEU A 62 5.80 -5.49 0.14
CA LEU A 62 5.84 -4.04 -0.05
C LEU A 62 4.46 -3.46 -0.34
N LEU A 63 3.67 -4.13 -1.18
CA LEU A 63 2.31 -3.70 -1.49
C LEU A 63 1.45 -3.69 -0.21
N ARG A 64 1.54 -4.75 0.60
CA ARG A 64 0.84 -4.83 1.88
C ARG A 64 1.35 -3.79 2.88
N MET A 65 2.66 -3.56 2.96
CA MET A 65 3.23 -2.57 3.88
C MET A 65 2.70 -1.17 3.60
N HIS A 66 2.61 -0.77 2.34
CA HIS A 66 2.06 0.53 1.96
C HIS A 66 0.56 0.65 2.26
N PHE A 67 -0.22 -0.42 2.06
CA PHE A 67 -1.62 -0.46 2.51
C PHE A 67 -1.73 -0.27 4.04
N HIS A 68 -0.89 -0.97 4.80
CA HIS A 68 -0.89 -0.88 6.27
C HIS A 68 -0.51 0.52 6.76
N ASP A 69 0.49 1.16 6.14
CA ASP A 69 0.86 2.56 6.42
C ASP A 69 -0.33 3.49 6.17
N CYS A 70 -0.86 3.50 4.95
CA CYS A 70 -1.94 4.42 4.59
C CYS A 70 -3.23 4.26 5.43
N PHE A 71 -3.48 3.08 5.98
CA PHE A 71 -4.65 2.82 6.82
C PHE A 71 -4.44 3.17 8.29
N VAL A 72 -3.21 3.45 8.74
CA VAL A 72 -2.90 3.83 10.13
C VAL A 72 -2.25 5.21 10.13
N GLN A 73 -2.89 6.22 10.75
CA GLN A 73 -2.44 7.63 10.75
C GLN A 73 -2.32 8.33 9.37
N GLY A 74 -2.44 7.60 8.26
CA GLY A 74 -2.29 8.10 6.88
C GLY A 74 -0.98 7.61 6.27
N CYS A 75 -0.73 7.90 4.99
CA CYS A 75 0.52 7.47 4.34
C CYS A 75 1.69 8.36 4.79
N ASP A 76 2.23 8.09 5.96
CA ASP A 76 3.26 8.89 6.63
C ASP A 76 4.46 8.07 7.11
N ALA A 77 4.60 6.82 6.66
CA ALA A 77 5.65 5.89 7.04
C ALA A 77 5.75 5.59 8.54
N SER A 78 4.69 5.84 9.32
CA SER A 78 4.62 5.50 10.73
C SER A 78 4.85 3.99 10.98
N VAL A 79 4.39 3.14 10.06
CA VAL A 79 4.59 1.68 10.11
C VAL A 79 6.08 1.26 10.17
N LEU A 80 6.99 2.11 9.71
CA LEU A 80 8.42 1.83 9.67
C LEU A 80 9.12 2.09 11.00
N ILE A 81 8.52 2.82 11.93
CA ILE A 81 9.16 3.21 13.20
C ILE A 81 9.38 1.99 14.10
N ASP A 82 10.61 1.83 14.59
CA ASP A 82 10.98 0.84 15.59
C ASP A 82 10.70 1.34 17.00
N GLY A 83 10.33 0.41 17.88
CA GLY A 83 10.13 0.70 19.30
C GLY A 83 9.22 -0.31 19.97
N ALA A 84 9.13 -0.21 21.29
CA ALA A 84 8.10 -0.93 22.04
C ALA A 84 6.73 -0.32 21.73
N SER A 85 5.72 -1.17 21.53
CA SER A 85 4.34 -0.74 21.30
C SER A 85 4.14 0.13 20.05
N THR A 86 5.04 0.08 19.07
CA THR A 86 4.82 0.70 17.75
C THR A 86 3.97 -0.20 16.87
N GLU A 87 3.47 0.35 15.76
CA GLU A 87 2.71 -0.43 14.77
C GLU A 87 3.46 -1.67 14.30
N LYS A 88 4.79 -1.60 14.15
CA LYS A 88 5.60 -2.74 13.69
C LYS A 88 5.47 -3.96 14.61
N THR A 89 5.23 -3.72 15.91
CA THR A 89 5.05 -4.78 16.92
C THR A 89 3.60 -5.25 17.08
N ALA A 90 2.64 -4.63 16.37
CA ALA A 90 1.23 -4.98 16.46
C ALA A 90 0.91 -6.28 15.72
N GLY A 91 -0.08 -7.04 16.22
CA GLY A 91 -0.47 -8.35 15.66
C GLY A 91 -0.64 -8.40 14.14
N PRO A 92 -1.40 -7.49 13.50
CA PRO A 92 -1.54 -7.45 12.04
C PRO A 92 -0.23 -7.27 11.27
N ASN A 93 0.76 -6.63 11.91
CA ASN A 93 2.00 -6.17 11.29
C ASN A 93 3.18 -7.13 11.51
N LEU A 94 3.09 -8.08 12.45
CA LEU A 94 4.15 -9.07 12.72
C LEU A 94 4.55 -9.91 11.50
N SER A 95 3.70 -9.94 10.47
CA SER A 95 3.94 -10.67 9.21
C SER A 95 4.31 -9.79 8.02
N LEU A 96 4.42 -8.47 8.22
CA LEU A 96 4.97 -7.55 7.22
C LEU A 96 6.44 -7.90 6.95
N ARG A 97 6.87 -7.66 5.71
CA ARG A 97 8.22 -7.99 5.21
C ARG A 97 8.60 -6.96 4.15
N GLY A 98 9.91 -6.81 3.88
CA GLY A 98 10.42 -5.83 2.92
C GLY A 98 10.91 -4.54 3.57
N PHE A 99 11.05 -4.50 4.91
CA PHE A 99 11.59 -3.32 5.62
C PHE A 99 13.03 -3.04 5.17
N GLU A 100 13.81 -4.10 4.95
CA GLU A 100 15.17 -4.07 4.45
C GLU A 100 15.29 -3.42 3.06
N VAL A 101 14.25 -3.54 2.23
CA VAL A 101 14.21 -2.92 0.89
C VAL A 101 14.03 -1.42 1.01
N ILE A 102 13.17 -0.99 1.94
CA ILE A 102 12.93 0.43 2.22
C ILE A 102 14.17 1.07 2.83
N ASP A 103 14.82 0.40 3.78
CA ASP A 103 16.06 0.88 4.40
C ASP A 103 17.22 0.97 3.40
N ASP A 104 17.36 -0.01 2.51
CA ASP A 104 18.37 0.00 1.44
C ASP A 104 18.12 1.16 0.45
N ALA A 105 16.88 1.31 -0.01
CA ALA A 105 16.50 2.41 -0.89
C ALA A 105 16.76 3.76 -0.20
N LYS A 106 16.40 3.88 1.08
CA LYS A 106 16.64 5.09 1.86
C LYS A 106 18.13 5.42 1.98
N ARG A 107 18.97 4.43 2.28
CA ARG A 107 20.43 4.60 2.37
C ARG A 107 21.01 5.08 1.04
N GLN A 108 20.59 4.49 -0.08
CA GLN A 108 21.05 4.93 -1.41
C GLN A 108 20.58 6.35 -1.74
N LEU A 109 19.34 6.69 -1.37
CA LEU A 109 18.80 8.04 -1.55
C LEU A 109 19.51 9.08 -0.69
N GLU A 110 19.80 8.77 0.58
CA GLU A 110 20.56 9.68 1.45
C GLU A 110 22.00 9.89 0.95
N ALA A 111 22.62 8.89 0.33
CA ALA A 111 23.92 9.05 -0.31
C ALA A 111 23.86 9.93 -1.57
N ALA A 112 22.77 9.88 -2.33
CA ALA A 112 22.60 10.62 -3.58
C ALA A 112 22.06 12.05 -3.39
N CYS A 113 21.14 12.23 -2.45
CA CYS A 113 20.41 13.47 -2.19
C CYS A 113 20.03 13.57 -0.70
N PRO A 114 21.00 13.88 0.18
CA PRO A 114 20.81 13.86 1.63
C PRO A 114 19.62 14.70 2.11
N GLY A 115 18.75 14.13 2.93
CA GLY A 115 17.62 14.82 3.56
C GLY A 115 16.51 15.27 2.61
N VAL A 116 16.44 14.73 1.39
CA VAL A 116 15.46 15.16 0.38
C VAL A 116 14.21 14.26 0.34
N VAL A 117 14.39 12.94 0.28
CA VAL A 117 13.29 11.99 0.00
C VAL A 117 12.75 11.38 1.28
N SER A 118 11.44 11.47 1.52
CA SER A 118 10.78 10.90 2.72
C SER A 118 10.67 9.38 2.63
N CYS A 119 10.60 8.72 3.78
CA CYS A 119 10.32 7.29 3.83
C CYS A 119 8.90 6.97 3.34
N ALA A 120 7.94 7.87 3.58
CA ALA A 120 6.58 7.77 3.08
C ALA A 120 6.51 7.72 1.54
N ASP A 121 7.32 8.52 0.86
CA ASP A 121 7.41 8.45 -0.61
C ASP A 121 8.17 7.22 -1.09
N ILE A 122 9.17 6.73 -0.36
CA ILE A 122 9.83 5.46 -0.69
C ILE A 122 8.81 4.31 -0.65
N LEU A 123 7.95 4.23 0.37
CA LEU A 123 6.88 3.22 0.45
C LEU A 123 5.93 3.28 -0.75
N ALA A 124 5.45 4.47 -1.09
CA ALA A 124 4.52 4.66 -2.21
C ALA A 124 5.13 4.25 -3.56
N LEU A 125 6.40 4.64 -3.80
CA LEU A 125 7.14 4.27 -5.01
C LEU A 125 7.42 2.76 -5.02
N ALA A 126 7.84 2.18 -3.89
CA ALA A 126 8.15 0.76 -3.77
C ALA A 126 6.92 -0.12 -3.98
N ALA A 127 5.75 0.28 -3.49
CA ALA A 127 4.50 -0.43 -3.74
C ALA A 127 4.11 -0.44 -5.23
N ARG A 128 4.36 0.66 -5.95
CA ARG A 128 4.15 0.74 -7.40
C ARG A 128 5.13 -0.15 -8.17
N ASP A 129 6.40 -0.15 -7.77
CA ASP A 129 7.45 -0.96 -8.40
C ASP A 129 7.36 -2.46 -8.04
N ALA A 130 6.65 -2.81 -6.96
CA ALA A 130 6.33 -4.19 -6.58
C ALA A 130 5.26 -4.85 -7.46
N VAL A 131 4.40 -4.06 -8.10
CA VAL A 131 3.38 -4.58 -9.03
C VAL A 131 4.03 -4.84 -10.39
N THR A 132 4.44 -6.10 -10.59
CA THR A 132 5.07 -6.54 -11.85
C THR A 132 4.02 -6.92 -12.91
N GLY A 133 4.40 -7.00 -14.19
CA GLY A 133 3.50 -7.44 -15.27
C GLY A 133 2.89 -6.32 -16.13
N GLY A 134 3.50 -5.13 -16.17
CA GLY A 134 3.13 -4.04 -17.07
C GLY A 134 2.03 -3.10 -16.55
N VAL A 135 1.56 -3.32 -15.33
CA VAL A 135 0.73 -2.35 -14.61
C VAL A 135 1.64 -1.27 -14.05
N THR A 136 1.39 -0.02 -14.41
CA THR A 136 2.08 1.11 -13.82
C THR A 136 1.13 2.29 -13.71
N TRP A 137 1.37 3.13 -12.72
CA TRP A 137 0.68 4.39 -12.54
C TRP A 137 1.67 5.45 -12.08
N VAL A 138 1.32 6.71 -12.35
CA VAL A 138 2.08 7.85 -11.86
C VAL A 138 1.86 7.96 -10.37
N VAL A 139 2.93 7.97 -9.58
CA VAL A 139 2.88 8.12 -8.11
C VAL A 139 3.11 9.59 -7.76
N PRO A 140 2.10 10.32 -7.26
CA PRO A 140 2.34 11.65 -6.69
C PRO A 140 3.24 11.51 -5.46
N THR A 141 4.33 12.26 -5.41
CA THR A 141 5.31 12.33 -4.31
C THR A 141 5.30 13.71 -3.65
N GLY A 142 5.95 13.87 -2.50
CA GLY A 142 5.91 15.05 -1.65
C GLY A 142 5.36 14.81 -0.24
N ARG A 143 5.20 13.53 0.16
CA ARG A 143 4.81 13.17 1.52
C ARG A 143 5.94 13.47 2.49
N ARG A 144 5.57 13.64 3.75
CA ARG A 144 6.49 13.76 4.88
C ARG A 144 6.22 12.66 5.89
N ASP A 145 7.26 12.32 6.62
CA ASP A 145 7.25 11.24 7.59
C ASP A 145 6.56 11.68 8.89
N GLY A 146 5.70 10.81 9.42
CA GLY A 146 5.08 10.94 10.72
C GLY A 146 6.06 10.72 11.87
N ARG A 147 5.66 11.18 13.06
CA ARG A 147 6.44 11.08 14.30
C ARG A 147 5.76 10.24 15.38
N VAL A 148 4.68 9.56 15.02
CA VAL A 148 3.87 8.77 15.94
C VAL A 148 3.65 7.42 15.29
N SER A 149 3.92 6.35 16.03
CA SER A 149 3.53 4.99 15.66
C SER A 149 3.09 4.27 16.92
N LEU A 150 1.84 3.80 16.92
CA LEU A 150 1.21 3.17 18.08
C LEU A 150 0.54 1.86 17.65
N ALA A 151 0.85 0.78 18.37
CA ALA A 151 0.27 -0.54 18.10
C ALA A 151 -1.27 -0.54 18.17
N SER A 152 -1.86 0.29 19.05
CA SER A 152 -3.31 0.46 19.20
C SER A 152 -4.01 0.94 17.93
N ASP A 153 -3.32 1.73 17.11
CA ASP A 153 -3.91 2.38 15.94
C ASP A 153 -4.13 1.39 14.79
N THR A 154 -3.47 0.23 14.85
CA THR A 154 -3.66 -0.89 13.90
C THR A 154 -5.03 -1.53 13.99
N SER A 155 -5.84 -1.22 15.01
CA SER A 155 -7.26 -1.59 15.09
C SER A 155 -8.10 -1.04 13.94
N SER A 156 -7.61 0.00 13.26
CA SER A 156 -8.22 0.58 12.05
C SER A 156 -8.03 -0.28 10.80
N LEU A 157 -7.12 -1.27 10.81
CA LEU A 157 -6.90 -2.18 9.69
C LEU A 157 -8.08 -3.15 9.51
N PRO A 158 -8.54 -3.41 8.28
CA PRO A 158 -9.50 -4.46 7.99
C PRO A 158 -8.97 -5.86 8.40
N GLY A 159 -9.80 -6.64 9.08
CA GLY A 159 -9.50 -8.00 9.49
C GLY A 159 -9.98 -9.04 8.47
N PHE A 160 -9.31 -10.20 8.43
CA PHE A 160 -9.65 -11.29 7.49
C PHE A 160 -11.02 -11.96 7.77
N THR A 161 -11.62 -11.69 8.94
CA THR A 161 -12.96 -12.14 9.35
C THR A 161 -14.02 -11.02 9.27
N ASP A 162 -13.64 -9.78 8.99
CA ASP A 162 -14.57 -8.64 9.02
C ASP A 162 -15.77 -8.88 8.07
N SER A 163 -16.96 -8.43 8.47
CA SER A 163 -18.11 -8.39 7.58
C SER A 163 -17.87 -7.40 6.45
N MET A 164 -18.60 -7.53 5.33
CA MET A 164 -18.45 -6.58 4.23
C MET A 164 -18.83 -5.15 4.63
N ASP A 165 -19.78 -4.98 5.57
CA ASP A 165 -20.14 -3.67 6.10
C ASP A 165 -19.01 -3.03 6.91
N ILE A 166 -18.32 -3.81 7.75
CA ILE A 166 -17.14 -3.32 8.49
C ILE A 166 -16.00 -2.98 7.52
N GLN A 167 -15.76 -3.81 6.50
CA GLN A 167 -14.76 -3.49 5.48
C GLN A 167 -15.10 -2.18 4.74
N LYS A 168 -16.36 -2.01 4.27
CA LYS A 168 -16.83 -0.77 3.64
C LYS A 168 -16.67 0.44 4.57
N GLN A 169 -17.00 0.30 5.86
CA GLN A 169 -16.86 1.37 6.86
C GLN A 169 -15.40 1.79 7.03
N LYS A 170 -14.47 0.83 7.18
CA LYS A 170 -13.03 1.11 7.33
C LYS A 170 -12.44 1.78 6.09
N PHE A 171 -12.82 1.37 4.89
CA PHE A 171 -12.40 2.04 3.65
C PHE A 171 -13.01 3.44 3.51
N ALA A 172 -14.30 3.60 3.82
CA ALA A 172 -14.98 4.90 3.76
C ALA A 172 -14.37 5.91 4.76
N ALA A 173 -13.91 5.45 5.93
CA ALA A 173 -13.17 6.26 6.89
C ALA A 173 -11.83 6.80 6.33
N LYS A 174 -11.31 6.20 5.26
CA LYS A 174 -10.15 6.67 4.50
C LYS A 174 -10.53 7.41 3.21
N GLY A 175 -11.81 7.71 3.01
CA GLY A 175 -12.29 8.36 1.78
C GLY A 175 -12.27 7.45 0.55
N LEU A 176 -12.19 6.13 0.74
CA LEU A 176 -12.19 5.13 -0.32
C LEU A 176 -13.58 4.50 -0.44
N ASN A 177 -14.11 4.40 -1.65
CA ASN A 177 -15.46 3.89 -1.89
C ASN A 177 -15.50 2.35 -2.05
N THR A 178 -16.69 1.79 -2.26
CA THR A 178 -16.87 0.34 -2.46
C THR A 178 -16.09 -0.21 -3.65
N GLN A 179 -15.95 0.54 -4.74
CA GLN A 179 -15.12 0.11 -5.88
C GLN A 179 -13.64 0.10 -5.48
N ASP A 180 -13.16 1.11 -4.78
CA ASP A 180 -11.78 1.17 -4.29
C ASP A 180 -11.49 -0.01 -3.35
N LEU A 181 -12.44 -0.39 -2.49
CA LEU A 181 -12.36 -1.61 -1.67
C LEU A 181 -12.18 -2.88 -2.51
N VAL A 182 -13.08 -3.14 -3.47
CA VAL A 182 -13.01 -4.35 -4.30
C VAL A 182 -11.74 -4.37 -5.15
N THR A 183 -11.30 -3.20 -5.60
CA THR A 183 -10.10 -3.04 -6.44
C THR A 183 -8.83 -3.28 -5.61
N LEU A 184 -8.69 -2.65 -4.46
CA LEU A 184 -7.47 -2.75 -3.63
C LEU A 184 -7.32 -4.12 -2.98
N VAL A 185 -8.42 -4.77 -2.57
CA VAL A 185 -8.37 -6.17 -2.13
C VAL A 185 -7.93 -7.10 -3.27
N GLY A 186 -8.13 -6.71 -4.53
CA GLY A 186 -7.55 -7.39 -5.69
C GLY A 186 -6.02 -7.51 -5.67
N GLY A 187 -5.31 -6.74 -4.83
CA GLY A 187 -3.88 -6.94 -4.57
C GLY A 187 -3.55 -8.33 -4.01
N HIS A 188 -4.53 -9.06 -3.47
CA HIS A 188 -4.43 -10.47 -3.11
C HIS A 188 -4.24 -11.42 -4.32
N THR A 189 -4.22 -10.91 -5.56
CA THR A 189 -3.76 -11.66 -6.74
C THR A 189 -2.30 -12.15 -6.61
N ILE A 190 -1.47 -11.46 -5.81
CA ILE A 190 -0.12 -11.91 -5.48
C ILE A 190 0.05 -12.20 -3.99
N GLY A 191 0.95 -13.13 -3.68
CA GLY A 191 1.31 -13.49 -2.32
C GLY A 191 0.44 -14.59 -1.72
N THR A 192 0.61 -14.77 -0.41
CA THR A 192 0.14 -15.98 0.29
C THR A 192 -0.39 -15.63 1.67
N SER A 193 -1.28 -16.48 2.20
CA SER A 193 -1.70 -16.46 3.60
C SER A 193 -1.26 -17.74 4.32
N ALA A 194 -0.95 -17.63 5.60
CA ALA A 194 -0.70 -18.80 6.44
C ALA A 194 -2.03 -19.48 6.84
N CYS A 195 -2.03 -20.81 6.91
CA CYS A 195 -3.21 -21.62 7.24
C CYS A 195 -3.92 -21.15 8.52
N GLN A 196 -3.18 -20.67 9.52
CA GLN A 196 -3.77 -20.17 10.77
C GLN A 196 -4.83 -19.07 10.58
N PHE A 197 -4.77 -18.29 9.49
CA PHE A 197 -5.69 -17.18 9.23
C PHE A 197 -6.99 -17.60 8.51
N PHE A 198 -7.12 -18.85 8.06
CA PHE A 198 -8.33 -19.29 7.35
C PHE A 198 -8.73 -20.75 7.64
N ARG A 199 -7.91 -21.54 8.35
CA ARG A 199 -8.22 -22.94 8.65
C ARG A 199 -9.50 -23.13 9.46
N TYR A 200 -9.93 -22.12 10.23
CA TYR A 200 -11.21 -22.14 10.93
C TYR A 200 -12.37 -22.31 9.94
N ARG A 201 -12.29 -21.70 8.75
CA ARG A 201 -13.27 -21.86 7.67
C ARG A 201 -13.37 -23.29 7.14
N LEU A 202 -12.33 -24.10 7.32
CA LEU A 202 -12.27 -25.44 6.73
C LEU A 202 -12.89 -26.52 7.62
N ASN A 203 -12.90 -26.30 8.94
CA ASN A 203 -13.23 -27.36 9.91
C ASN A 203 -14.07 -26.89 11.10
N ASN A 204 -14.03 -25.60 11.47
CA ASN A 204 -14.72 -25.04 12.63
C ASN A 204 -15.27 -23.63 12.32
N PHE A 205 -16.11 -23.52 11.28
CA PHE A 205 -16.52 -22.22 10.78
C PHE A 205 -17.44 -21.47 11.77
N ASN A 206 -18.46 -22.15 12.28
CA ASN A 206 -19.30 -21.63 13.37
C ASN A 206 -19.88 -22.80 14.20
N SER A 207 -20.67 -22.48 15.24
CA SER A 207 -21.26 -23.49 16.15
C SER A 207 -22.20 -24.50 15.48
N THR A 208 -22.72 -24.18 14.30
CA THR A 208 -23.71 -24.98 13.55
C THR A 208 -23.18 -25.54 12.23
N THR A 209 -22.03 -25.09 11.75
CA THR A 209 -21.50 -25.44 10.43
C THR A 209 -20.01 -25.73 10.53
N ALA A 210 -19.62 -26.95 10.17
CA ALA A 210 -18.23 -27.40 10.24
C ALA A 210 -17.34 -26.60 9.27
N ALA A 211 -17.68 -26.55 7.99
CA ALA A 211 -16.94 -25.80 6.98
C ALA A 211 -17.77 -24.63 6.44
N ASP A 212 -17.10 -23.55 6.06
CA ASP A 212 -17.72 -22.37 5.46
C ASP A 212 -18.44 -22.76 4.16
N PRO A 213 -19.78 -22.58 4.08
CA PRO A 213 -20.57 -23.03 2.94
C PRO A 213 -20.31 -22.23 1.66
N SER A 214 -19.60 -21.10 1.75
CA SER A 214 -19.16 -20.33 0.58
C SER A 214 -17.94 -20.93 -0.12
N ILE A 215 -17.27 -21.90 0.50
CA ILE A 215 -16.14 -22.62 -0.11
C ILE A 215 -16.69 -23.68 -1.07
N ASN A 216 -16.13 -23.70 -2.28
CA ASN A 216 -16.45 -24.71 -3.28
C ASN A 216 -16.21 -26.13 -2.74
N SER A 217 -17.20 -27.00 -2.86
CA SER A 217 -17.16 -28.36 -2.31
C SER A 217 -16.03 -29.23 -2.86
N ALA A 218 -15.61 -29.03 -4.11
CA ALA A 218 -14.47 -29.74 -4.70
C ALA A 218 -13.12 -29.13 -4.30
N PHE A 219 -13.11 -27.88 -3.83
CA PHE A 219 -11.91 -27.17 -3.38
C PHE A 219 -11.62 -27.38 -1.89
N LEU A 220 -12.67 -27.48 -1.06
CA LEU A 220 -12.55 -27.72 0.38
C LEU A 220 -11.60 -28.87 0.76
N PRO A 221 -11.71 -30.10 0.21
CA PRO A 221 -10.79 -31.18 0.56
C PRO A 221 -9.34 -30.90 0.15
N GLN A 222 -9.11 -30.11 -0.91
CA GLN A 222 -7.76 -29.69 -1.31
C GLN A 222 -7.17 -28.74 -0.26
N LEU A 223 -7.95 -27.77 0.21
CA LEU A 223 -7.52 -26.87 1.28
C LEU A 223 -7.31 -27.59 2.61
N GLN A 224 -8.15 -28.56 2.96
CA GLN A 224 -7.97 -29.38 4.17
C GLN A 224 -6.68 -30.22 4.11
N SER A 225 -6.34 -30.76 2.93
CA SER A 225 -5.06 -31.46 2.73
C SER A 225 -3.87 -30.50 2.81
N LEU A 226 -4.01 -29.28 2.31
CA LEU A 226 -2.97 -28.26 2.40
C LEU A 226 -2.80 -27.72 3.81
N CYS A 227 -3.89 -27.59 4.57
CA CYS A 227 -3.93 -27.04 5.92
C CYS A 227 -4.61 -28.02 6.90
N PRO A 228 -3.94 -29.13 7.28
CA PRO A 228 -4.49 -30.08 8.23
C PRO A 228 -4.80 -29.42 9.58
N ALA A 229 -5.87 -29.84 10.25
CA ALA A 229 -6.25 -29.31 11.56
C ALA A 229 -5.19 -29.54 12.65
N THR A 230 -4.35 -30.56 12.46
CA THR A 230 -3.29 -31.00 13.38
C THR A 230 -1.97 -30.24 13.20
N ASP A 231 -1.83 -29.43 12.15
CA ASP A 231 -0.59 -28.72 11.84
C ASP A 231 -0.46 -27.41 12.64
N ASP A 232 0.76 -26.87 12.72
CA ASP A 232 1.06 -25.62 13.43
C ASP A 232 0.42 -24.37 12.78
N GLY A 233 -0.11 -24.52 11.56
CA GLY A 233 -0.81 -23.48 10.82
C GLY A 233 0.10 -22.48 10.12
N THR A 234 1.42 -22.72 10.11
CA THR A 234 2.43 -21.84 9.50
C THR A 234 2.55 -22.01 7.99
N LYS A 235 2.13 -23.17 7.47
CA LYS A 235 2.12 -23.46 6.04
C LYS A 235 1.35 -22.38 5.26
N ARG A 236 1.92 -21.97 4.12
CA ARG A 236 1.41 -20.87 3.31
C ARG A 236 0.70 -21.38 2.06
N VAL A 237 -0.42 -20.74 1.73
CA VAL A 237 -1.24 -21.00 0.54
C VAL A 237 -1.36 -19.70 -0.26
N GLY A 238 -1.26 -19.80 -1.59
CA GLY A 238 -1.45 -18.66 -2.50
C GLY A 238 -2.83 -18.06 -2.32
N LEU A 239 -2.92 -16.74 -2.14
CA LEU A 239 -4.20 -16.03 -2.03
C LEU A 239 -4.99 -16.11 -3.34
N ASP A 240 -4.28 -16.19 -4.45
CA ASP A 240 -4.80 -16.44 -5.79
C ASP A 240 -4.29 -17.79 -6.31
N ASN A 241 -5.03 -18.85 -5.98
CA ASN A 241 -4.58 -20.22 -6.19
C ASN A 241 -4.27 -20.50 -7.67
N GLY A 242 -3.01 -20.72 -8.01
CA GLY A 242 -2.52 -21.00 -9.35
C GLY A 242 -2.00 -19.78 -10.12
N SER A 243 -2.11 -18.57 -9.55
CA SER A 243 -1.56 -17.34 -10.13
C SER A 243 -0.86 -16.42 -9.12
N GLU A 244 -0.51 -16.92 -7.92
CA GLU A 244 -0.06 -16.10 -6.78
C GLU A 244 1.26 -15.33 -6.97
N ASN A 245 1.91 -15.50 -8.12
CA ASN A 245 3.13 -14.79 -8.53
C ASN A 245 2.92 -13.84 -9.72
N LYS A 246 1.68 -13.66 -10.19
CA LYS A 246 1.32 -12.79 -11.30
C LYS A 246 0.27 -11.80 -10.85
N PHE A 247 0.47 -10.53 -11.19
CA PHE A 247 -0.52 -9.52 -10.90
C PHE A 247 -1.57 -9.49 -12.01
N ASP A 248 -2.70 -10.18 -11.81
CA ASP A 248 -3.75 -10.30 -12.81
C ASP A 248 -5.17 -10.34 -12.19
N ALA A 249 -6.19 -10.59 -13.01
CA ALA A 249 -7.59 -10.60 -12.58
C ALA A 249 -8.10 -12.00 -12.15
N SER A 250 -7.23 -13.02 -12.11
CA SER A 250 -7.64 -14.40 -11.80
C SER A 250 -8.12 -14.57 -10.35
N PHE A 251 -7.67 -13.71 -9.43
CA PHE A 251 -8.25 -13.55 -8.10
C PHE A 251 -9.78 -13.45 -8.13
N TYR A 252 -10.34 -12.58 -8.99
CA TYR A 252 -11.79 -12.39 -9.10
C TYR A 252 -12.48 -13.63 -9.67
N THR A 253 -11.86 -14.33 -10.61
CA THR A 253 -12.34 -15.62 -11.11
C THR A 253 -12.37 -16.67 -10.00
N ASN A 254 -11.34 -16.73 -9.15
CA ASN A 254 -11.29 -17.61 -8.00
C ASN A 254 -12.43 -17.31 -7.00
N LEU A 255 -12.73 -16.04 -6.71
CA LEU A 255 -13.87 -15.67 -5.87
C LEU A 255 -15.21 -16.16 -6.45
N GLY A 256 -15.42 -15.97 -7.76
CA GLY A 256 -16.62 -16.42 -8.47
C GLY A 256 -16.84 -17.93 -8.42
N ASN A 257 -15.74 -18.69 -8.31
CA ASN A 257 -15.74 -20.14 -8.22
C ASN A 257 -15.82 -20.68 -6.77
N GLY A 258 -15.97 -19.82 -5.75
CA GLY A 258 -15.96 -20.22 -4.34
C GLY A 258 -14.56 -20.63 -3.84
N ARG A 259 -13.50 -20.04 -4.41
CA ARG A 259 -12.10 -20.36 -4.12
C ARG A 259 -11.33 -19.23 -3.43
N GLY A 260 -12.01 -18.23 -2.87
CA GLY A 260 -11.38 -17.20 -2.05
C GLY A 260 -10.82 -17.80 -0.75
N ILE A 261 -9.53 -17.54 -0.47
CA ILE A 261 -8.81 -18.13 0.67
C ILE A 261 -9.24 -17.51 2.00
N LEU A 262 -9.25 -16.18 2.11
CA LEU A 262 -9.72 -15.48 3.31
C LEU A 262 -11.25 -15.34 3.27
N GLU A 263 -11.88 -15.30 4.45
CA GLU A 263 -13.32 -15.08 4.54
C GLU A 263 -13.69 -13.69 4.02
N SER A 264 -12.90 -12.67 4.35
CA SER A 264 -13.03 -11.31 3.83
C SER A 264 -13.03 -11.24 2.30
N ASP A 265 -12.23 -12.08 1.64
CA ASP A 265 -12.10 -12.12 0.18
C ASP A 265 -13.35 -12.74 -0.44
N GLN A 266 -13.76 -13.92 0.05
CA GLN A 266 -14.93 -14.62 -0.48
C GLN A 266 -16.23 -13.81 -0.29
N LYS A 267 -16.29 -12.98 0.75
CA LYS A 267 -17.39 -12.03 0.99
C LYS A 267 -17.57 -11.00 -0.14
N LEU A 268 -16.53 -10.64 -0.89
CA LEU A 268 -16.66 -9.73 -2.04
C LEU A 268 -17.59 -10.29 -3.13
N TRP A 269 -17.63 -11.62 -3.27
CA TRP A 269 -18.51 -12.30 -4.24
C TRP A 269 -19.91 -12.54 -3.69
N THR A 270 -20.05 -12.84 -2.40
CA THR A 270 -21.34 -13.18 -1.80
C THR A 270 -22.15 -11.96 -1.39
N ASP A 271 -21.51 -10.81 -1.15
CA ASP A 271 -22.20 -9.55 -0.84
C ASP A 271 -22.76 -8.87 -2.11
N ALA A 272 -24.04 -8.50 -2.07
CA ALA A 272 -24.74 -7.93 -3.22
C ALA A 272 -24.19 -6.56 -3.67
N SER A 273 -23.59 -5.79 -2.77
CA SER A 273 -23.07 -4.44 -3.06
C SER A 273 -21.68 -4.46 -3.70
N THR A 274 -20.89 -5.51 -3.48
CA THR A 274 -19.55 -5.67 -4.07
C THR A 274 -19.53 -6.58 -5.29
N LYS A 275 -20.42 -7.57 -5.35
CA LYS A 275 -20.48 -8.56 -6.44
C LYS A 275 -20.46 -7.96 -7.84
N PRO A 276 -21.20 -6.87 -8.16
CA PRO A 276 -21.15 -6.27 -9.50
C PRO A 276 -19.76 -5.81 -9.92
N PHE A 277 -18.92 -5.32 -9.00
CA PHE A 277 -17.55 -4.93 -9.31
C PHE A 277 -16.67 -6.14 -9.61
N VAL A 278 -16.80 -7.22 -8.83
CA VAL A 278 -16.12 -8.50 -9.09
C VAL A 278 -16.48 -9.03 -10.48
N GLN A 279 -17.77 -9.04 -10.84
CA GLN A 279 -18.25 -9.48 -12.15
C GLN A 279 -17.69 -8.63 -13.31
N ARG A 280 -17.54 -7.32 -13.09
CA ARG A 280 -16.95 -6.41 -14.09
C ARG A 280 -15.46 -6.64 -14.29
N PHE A 281 -14.70 -6.97 -13.24
CA PHE A 281 -13.28 -7.35 -13.38
C PHE A 281 -13.09 -8.73 -14.02
N MET A 282 -14.02 -9.66 -13.82
CA MET A 282 -14.04 -10.95 -14.52
C MET A 282 -14.39 -10.85 -16.00
N GLY A 283 -14.87 -9.69 -16.48
CA GLY A 283 -15.32 -9.53 -17.86
C GLY A 283 -16.58 -10.33 -18.19
N ILE A 284 -17.48 -10.53 -17.22
CA ILE A 284 -18.73 -11.27 -17.47
C ILE A 284 -19.55 -10.56 -18.57
N ARG A 285 -19.99 -11.35 -19.57
CA ARG A 285 -20.77 -10.85 -20.71
C ARG A 285 -22.03 -10.10 -20.23
N GLY A 286 -22.31 -8.97 -20.86
CA GLY A 286 -23.49 -8.14 -20.55
C GLY A 286 -23.23 -7.01 -19.53
N LEU A 287 -22.03 -6.92 -18.95
CA LEU A 287 -21.59 -5.79 -18.13
C LEU A 287 -20.48 -4.99 -18.81
N ALA A 288 -20.42 -3.68 -18.56
CA ALA A 288 -19.26 -2.87 -18.95
C ALA A 288 -18.05 -3.29 -18.10
N GLY A 289 -17.13 -4.03 -18.71
CA GLY A 289 -15.92 -4.54 -18.06
C GLY A 289 -15.07 -3.42 -17.45
N LEU A 290 -14.41 -3.72 -16.34
CA LEU A 290 -13.38 -2.86 -15.76
C LEU A 290 -12.02 -3.47 -16.07
N SER A 291 -11.08 -2.63 -16.48
CA SER A 291 -9.68 -3.05 -16.56
C SER A 291 -9.09 -3.01 -15.15
N PHE A 292 -8.88 -4.19 -14.55
CA PHE A 292 -8.34 -4.32 -13.20
C PHE A 292 -7.07 -3.50 -13.00
N ASN A 293 -6.11 -3.62 -13.91
CA ASN A 293 -4.84 -2.92 -13.84
C ASN A 293 -4.98 -1.38 -13.83
N ILE A 294 -5.92 -0.85 -14.61
CA ILE A 294 -6.19 0.60 -14.67
C ILE A 294 -6.86 1.08 -13.37
N GLU A 295 -7.91 0.37 -12.92
CA GLU A 295 -8.61 0.74 -11.70
C GLU A 295 -7.72 0.57 -10.47
N PHE A 296 -6.87 -0.45 -10.44
CA PHE A 296 -5.88 -0.66 -9.38
C PHE A 296 -4.93 0.51 -9.27
N GLY A 297 -4.36 0.99 -10.37
CA GLY A 297 -3.53 2.19 -10.36
C GLY A 297 -4.26 3.43 -9.83
N LYS A 298 -5.52 3.64 -10.25
CA LYS A 298 -6.35 4.76 -9.75
C LYS A 298 -6.62 4.66 -8.25
N SER A 299 -7.02 3.49 -7.75
CA SER A 299 -7.30 3.26 -6.33
C SER A 299 -6.03 3.32 -5.49
N MET A 300 -4.88 2.86 -6.01
CA MET A 300 -3.59 3.03 -5.37
C MET A 300 -3.20 4.50 -5.24
N VAL A 301 -3.43 5.33 -6.27
CA VAL A 301 -3.20 6.78 -6.18
C VAL A 301 -4.11 7.43 -5.13
N LYS A 302 -5.40 7.05 -5.07
CA LYS A 302 -6.31 7.56 -4.03
C LYS A 302 -5.85 7.16 -2.64
N MET A 303 -5.59 5.87 -2.41
CA MET A 303 -5.12 5.34 -1.14
C MET A 303 -3.82 6.00 -0.71
N SER A 304 -2.87 6.18 -1.63
CA SER A 304 -1.58 6.83 -1.35
C SER A 304 -1.72 8.31 -0.95
N ASN A 305 -2.88 8.93 -1.12
CA ASN A 305 -3.14 10.33 -0.72
C ASN A 305 -3.97 10.45 0.58
N VAL A 306 -4.23 9.33 1.26
CA VAL A 306 -4.92 9.31 2.55
C VAL A 306 -4.03 9.91 3.63
N GLY A 307 -4.53 10.92 4.34
CA GLY A 307 -3.90 11.44 5.56
C GLY A 307 -2.47 11.95 5.41
N VAL A 308 -2.03 12.28 4.18
CA VAL A 308 -0.64 12.62 3.89
C VAL A 308 -0.20 13.87 4.67
N LYS A 309 1.03 13.83 5.19
CA LYS A 309 1.68 15.02 5.76
C LYS A 309 2.48 15.74 4.68
N THR A 310 2.38 17.06 4.61
CA THR A 310 3.02 17.90 3.59
C THR A 310 3.52 19.22 4.19
N GLY A 311 4.32 19.97 3.44
CA GLY A 311 4.84 21.28 3.88
C GLY A 311 5.74 21.15 5.12
N THR A 312 5.31 21.71 6.25
CA THR A 312 6.03 21.63 7.53
C THR A 312 5.48 20.57 8.48
N ASN A 313 4.38 19.89 8.11
CA ASN A 313 3.81 18.81 8.92
C ASN A 313 4.64 17.53 8.72
N GLY A 314 5.21 16.97 9.78
CA GLY A 314 6.14 15.83 9.72
C GLY A 314 7.59 16.20 9.41
N GLU A 315 8.40 15.21 9.02
CA GLU A 315 9.83 15.33 8.71
C GLU A 315 10.27 14.58 7.46
N ILE A 316 11.55 14.73 7.13
CA ILE A 316 12.25 13.81 6.22
C ILE A 316 13.23 13.04 7.11
N ARG A 317 12.87 11.83 7.51
CA ARG A 317 13.72 10.99 8.37
C ARG A 317 14.99 10.62 7.62
N LYS A 318 16.15 10.58 8.28
CA LYS A 318 17.40 10.06 7.70
C LYS A 318 17.44 8.53 7.70
N VAL A 319 16.86 7.93 8.73
CA VAL A 319 16.73 6.48 8.91
C VAL A 319 15.25 6.16 9.08
N CYS A 320 14.70 5.27 8.25
CA CYS A 320 13.25 5.05 8.24
C CYS A 320 12.70 4.36 9.49
N SER A 321 13.54 3.80 10.34
CA SER A 321 13.11 3.23 11.62
C SER A 321 13.11 4.20 12.80
N ALA A 322 13.66 5.40 12.66
CA ALA A 322 13.84 6.33 13.77
C ALA A 322 13.43 7.76 13.42
N ILE A 323 12.78 8.44 14.36
CA ILE A 323 12.52 9.89 14.31
C ILE A 323 13.86 10.62 14.40
N ASN A 324 14.01 11.73 13.67
CA ASN A 324 15.25 12.52 13.62
C ASN A 324 15.63 13.19 14.95
#